data_AF-A0A1P8Y904-F1
#
_entry.id   AF-A0A1P8Y904-F1
#
_cell.length_a   1.000
_cell.length_b   1.000
_cell.length_c   1.000
_cell.angle_alpha   90.00
_cell.angle_beta   90.00
_cell.angle_gamma   90.00
#
_symmetry.space_group_name_H-M   'P 1'
#
loop_
_entity.id
_entity.type
_entity.pdbx_description
1 polymer ?
#
loop_
_entity_poly.entity_id
_entity_poly.type
_entity_poly.pdbx_seq_one_letter_code
_entity_poly.pdbx_strand_id
1 'polypeptide(L)'
;MGKLILVRHGQTEANVERRLDTRLPGARLTEYGESQAQAFGLSVAGSAPRALVASPALRARQTAQFVERESGIATQVREGIHEAQAGELEDRSDRESHELFMKVYHSWHAGDLGVRVPGVSPGTTSSSATCRC
;
A
#
# COMPACT_ATOMS: atom_id res chain seq x y z
N MET A 1 -25.02 -2.34 -10.33
CA MET A 1 -23.74 -1.60 -10.49
C MET A 1 -22.86 -1.93 -9.29
N GLY A 2 -21.62 -2.38 -9.50
CA GLY A 2 -20.67 -2.61 -8.40
C GLY A 2 -19.87 -1.34 -8.09
N LYS A 3 -19.50 -1.13 -6.81
CA LYS A 3 -18.58 -0.06 -6.39
C LYS A 3 -17.29 -0.71 -5.88
N LEU A 4 -16.15 -0.28 -6.42
CA LEU A 4 -14.83 -0.64 -5.90
C LEU A 4 -14.27 0.57 -5.14
N ILE A 5 -13.81 0.34 -3.91
CA ILE A 5 -13.17 1.36 -3.08
C ILE A 5 -11.72 0.91 -2.88
N LEU A 6 -10.78 1.73 -3.37
CA LEU A 6 -9.36 1.53 -3.16
C LEU A 6 -8.91 2.43 -2.01
N VAL A 7 -8.27 1.84 -1.01
CA VAL A 7 -7.80 2.54 0.18
C VAL A 7 -6.32 2.25 0.39
N ARG A 8 -5.55 3.29 0.67
CA ARG A 8 -4.16 3.15 1.11
C ARG A 8 -4.15 2.78 2.59
N HIS A 9 -3.17 1.99 3.01
CA HIS A 9 -2.92 1.75 4.43
C HIS A 9 -2.77 3.08 5.21
N GLY A 10 -3.11 3.08 6.50
CA GLY A 10 -2.87 4.21 7.40
C GLY A 10 -1.38 4.52 7.56
N GLN A 11 -1.05 5.67 8.14
CA GLN A 11 0.33 6.06 8.39
C GLN A 11 1.09 5.00 9.21
N THR A 12 2.32 4.69 8.80
CA THR A 12 3.22 3.76 9.50
C THR A 12 4.38 4.46 10.19
N GLU A 13 5.06 3.75 11.10
CA GLU A 13 6.31 4.22 11.73
C GLU A 13 7.37 4.57 10.66
N ALA A 14 7.49 3.73 9.61
CA ALA A 14 8.37 4.00 8.47
C ALA A 14 8.00 5.29 7.72
N ASN A 15 6.70 5.63 7.59
CA ASN A 15 6.30 6.89 6.96
C ASN A 15 6.73 8.10 7.77
N VAL A 16 6.66 8.02 9.11
CA VAL A 16 7.14 9.08 10.01
C VAL A 16 8.64 9.28 9.84
N GLU A 17 9.40 8.19 9.76
CA GLU A 17 10.84 8.21 9.51
C GLU A 17 11.23 8.56 8.07
N ARG A 18 10.25 8.71 7.17
CA ARG A 18 10.46 8.84 5.72
C ARG A 18 11.31 7.71 5.14
N ARG A 19 11.16 6.49 5.66
CA ARG A 19 11.85 5.30 5.18
C ARG A 19 11.05 4.62 4.07
N LEU A 20 11.73 4.23 2.99
CA LEU A 20 11.13 3.40 1.93
C LEU A 20 10.95 1.96 2.46
N ASP A 21 9.71 1.61 2.77
CA ASP A 21 9.30 0.35 3.42
C ASP A 21 8.27 -0.39 2.55
N THR A 22 8.73 -1.02 1.46
CA THR A 22 7.90 -1.71 0.47
C THR A 22 7.96 -3.24 0.61
N ARG A 23 8.94 -3.77 1.34
CA ARG A 23 9.08 -5.20 1.63
C ARG A 23 8.10 -5.67 2.71
N LEU A 24 7.72 -6.94 2.64
CA LEU A 24 6.90 -7.60 3.66
C LEU A 24 7.76 -8.08 4.83
N PRO A 25 7.23 -8.09 6.07
CA PRO A 25 5.89 -7.65 6.46
C PRO A 25 5.73 -6.12 6.54
N GLY A 26 6.83 -5.39 6.64
CA GLY A 26 6.89 -3.93 6.75
C GLY A 26 6.57 -3.39 8.15
N ALA A 27 6.64 -2.06 8.29
CA ALA A 27 6.34 -1.35 9.54
C ALA A 27 4.84 -1.40 9.90
N ARG A 28 4.57 -1.31 11.20
CA ARG A 28 3.22 -1.20 11.75
C ARG A 28 2.65 0.21 11.58
N LEU A 29 1.34 0.33 11.71
CA LEU A 29 0.65 1.61 11.84
C LEU A 29 1.12 2.36 13.09
N THR A 30 1.18 3.70 12.99
CA THR A 30 1.23 4.58 14.16
C THR A 30 -0.15 4.69 14.79
N GLU A 31 -0.25 5.23 16.01
CA GLU A 31 -1.54 5.56 16.63
C GLU A 31 -2.39 6.48 15.75
N TYR A 32 -1.74 7.42 15.04
CA TYR A 32 -2.41 8.26 14.05
C TYR A 32 -2.90 7.45 12.84
N GLY A 33 -2.09 6.50 12.35
CA GLY A 33 -2.49 5.59 11.28
C GLY A 33 -3.66 4.67 11.67
N GLU A 34 -3.70 4.21 12.91
CA GLU A 34 -4.83 3.45 13.47
C GLU A 34 -6.10 4.32 13.50
N SER A 35 -5.98 5.58 13.93
CA SER A 35 -7.09 6.54 13.93
C SER A 35 -7.61 6.82 12.52
N GLN A 36 -6.72 6.92 11.52
CA GLN A 36 -7.10 7.04 10.10
C GLN A 36 -7.88 5.81 9.63
N ALA A 37 -7.41 4.60 9.95
CA ALA A 37 -8.06 3.35 9.58
C ALA A 37 -9.45 3.21 10.21
N GLN A 38 -9.59 3.59 11.49
CA GLN A 38 -10.86 3.60 12.19
C GLN A 38 -11.86 4.58 11.56
N ALA A 39 -11.43 5.82 11.31
CA ALA A 39 -12.27 6.84 10.67
C ALA A 39 -12.76 6.38 9.28
N PHE A 40 -11.89 5.73 8.51
CA PHE A 40 -12.28 5.14 7.23
C PHE A 40 -13.30 4.00 7.41
N GLY A 41 -13.06 3.07 8.34
CA GLY A 41 -13.99 1.99 8.66
C GLY A 41 -15.41 2.48 8.97
N LEU A 42 -15.52 3.49 9.84
CA LEU A 42 -16.79 4.15 10.17
C LEU A 42 -17.47 4.75 8.95
N SER A 43 -16.70 5.38 8.04
CA SER A 43 -17.24 6.02 6.85
C SER A 43 -17.87 5.03 5.84
N VAL A 44 -17.41 3.77 5.84
CA VAL A 44 -17.90 2.74 4.90
C VAL A 44 -18.91 1.78 5.51
N ALA A 45 -19.00 1.72 6.85
CA ALA A 45 -19.91 0.82 7.58
C ALA A 45 -21.38 0.96 7.12
N GLY A 46 -21.86 2.19 6.92
CA GLY A 46 -23.24 2.44 6.48
C GLY A 46 -23.57 1.95 5.07
N SER A 47 -22.55 1.68 4.24
CA SER A 47 -22.73 1.14 2.88
C SER A 47 -22.48 -0.36 2.78
N ALA A 48 -22.02 -1.00 3.87
CA ALA A 48 -21.71 -2.42 4.03
C ALA A 48 -21.07 -3.06 2.78
N PRO A 49 -19.72 -3.05 2.65
CA PRO A 49 -19.06 -3.68 1.51
C PRO A 49 -19.45 -5.17 1.39
N ARG A 50 -19.42 -5.74 0.17
CA ARG A 50 -19.68 -7.18 0.03
C ARG A 50 -18.43 -8.04 0.30
N ALA A 51 -17.27 -7.43 0.17
CA ALA A 51 -15.98 -8.07 0.39
C ALA A 51 -14.97 -7.02 0.86
N LEU A 52 -14.06 -7.45 1.73
CA LEU A 52 -12.91 -6.69 2.19
C LEU A 52 -11.66 -7.48 1.82
N VAL A 53 -10.74 -6.87 1.07
CA VAL A 53 -9.51 -7.50 0.59
C VAL A 53 -8.32 -6.65 1.00
N ALA A 54 -7.27 -7.29 1.51
CA ALA A 54 -6.02 -6.63 1.89
C ALA A 54 -4.82 -7.34 1.26
N SER A 55 -3.74 -6.59 1.03
CA SER A 55 -2.44 -7.20 0.72
C SER A 55 -1.87 -7.94 1.96
N PRO A 56 -0.86 -8.81 1.77
CA PRO A 56 -0.20 -9.47 2.90
C PRO A 56 0.57 -8.52 3.82
N ALA A 57 0.81 -7.27 3.41
CA ALA A 57 1.55 -6.27 4.19
C ALA A 57 0.90 -6.01 5.55
N LEU A 58 1.72 -5.94 6.61
CA LEU A 58 1.24 -5.75 7.98
C LEU A 58 0.39 -4.48 8.09
N ARG A 59 0.87 -3.35 7.55
CA ARG A 59 0.16 -2.07 7.49
C ARG A 59 -1.20 -2.15 6.81
N ALA A 60 -1.32 -2.92 5.73
CA ALA A 60 -2.59 -3.13 5.03
C ALA A 60 -3.55 -3.99 5.85
N ARG A 61 -3.05 -5.08 6.45
CA ARG A 61 -3.83 -5.96 7.33
C ARG A 61 -4.31 -5.22 8.58
N GLN A 62 -3.47 -4.41 9.21
CA GLN A 62 -3.84 -3.58 10.35
C GLN A 62 -4.92 -2.57 9.96
N THR A 63 -4.79 -1.92 8.81
CA THR A 63 -5.83 -0.99 8.32
C THR A 63 -7.15 -1.74 8.10
N ALA A 64 -7.11 -2.90 7.46
CA ALA A 64 -8.30 -3.71 7.20
C ALA A 64 -8.96 -4.24 8.48
N GLN A 65 -8.20 -4.53 9.55
CA GLN A 65 -8.76 -4.94 10.84
C GLN A 65 -9.71 -3.89 11.43
N PHE A 66 -9.43 -2.60 11.27
CA PHE A 66 -10.36 -1.55 11.70
C PHE A 66 -11.62 -1.55 10.85
N VAL A 67 -11.49 -1.69 9.53
CA VAL A 67 -12.66 -1.78 8.64
C VAL A 67 -13.50 -3.03 8.92
N GLU A 68 -12.87 -4.16 9.21
CA GLU A 68 -13.52 -5.42 9.59
C GLU A 68 -14.35 -5.25 10.88
N ARG A 69 -13.80 -4.57 11.90
CA ARG A 69 -14.52 -4.27 13.15
C ARG A 69 -15.78 -3.44 12.91
N GLU A 70 -15.69 -2.41 12.08
CA GLU A 70 -16.82 -1.49 11.84
C GLU A 70 -17.86 -2.05 10.87
N SER A 71 -17.44 -2.87 9.91
CA SER A 71 -18.31 -3.40 8.85
C SER A 71 -18.81 -4.82 9.09
N GLY A 72 -18.19 -5.56 10.02
CA GLY A 72 -18.51 -6.96 10.32
C GLY A 72 -18.09 -7.97 9.24
N ILE A 73 -17.31 -7.53 8.25
CA ILE A 73 -16.90 -8.38 7.11
C ILE A 73 -15.45 -8.80 7.30
N ALA A 74 -15.24 -10.12 7.33
CA ALA A 74 -13.91 -10.70 7.45
C ALA A 74 -12.99 -10.28 6.30
N THR A 75 -11.78 -9.83 6.63
CA THR A 75 -10.76 -9.46 5.65
C THR A 75 -10.22 -10.71 4.96
N GLN A 76 -10.18 -10.68 3.62
CA GLN A 76 -9.49 -11.67 2.81
C GLN A 76 -8.09 -11.15 2.44
N VAL A 77 -7.05 -11.82 2.96
CA VAL A 77 -5.67 -11.52 2.53
C VAL A 77 -5.43 -12.13 1.16
N ARG A 78 -5.04 -11.30 0.20
CA ARG A 78 -4.86 -11.72 -1.20
C ARG A 78 -3.42 -11.49 -1.65
N GLU A 79 -2.74 -12.60 -1.92
CA GLU A 79 -1.44 -12.61 -2.60
C GLU A 79 -1.54 -11.96 -3.98
N GLY A 80 -0.43 -11.36 -4.43
CA GLY A 80 -0.36 -10.63 -5.70
C GLY A 80 -0.80 -9.17 -5.63
N ILE A 81 -1.28 -8.70 -4.47
CA ILE A 81 -1.43 -7.26 -4.17
C ILE A 81 -0.23 -6.84 -3.33
N HIS A 82 0.59 -5.93 -3.85
CA HIS A 82 1.75 -5.42 -3.13
C HIS A 82 2.09 -4.00 -3.60
N GLU A 83 2.90 -3.31 -2.82
CA GLU A 83 3.45 -2.02 -3.22
C GLU A 83 4.52 -2.18 -4.31
N ALA A 84 4.76 -1.11 -5.05
CA ALA A 84 5.91 -1.02 -5.94
C ALA A 84 7.18 -1.24 -5.10
N GLN A 85 8.00 -2.22 -5.50
CA GLN A 85 9.19 -2.59 -4.74
C GLN A 85 10.27 -1.51 -4.88
N ALA A 86 10.83 -1.08 -3.75
CA ALA A 86 11.92 -0.10 -3.69
C ALA A 86 13.30 -0.71 -4.01
N GLY A 87 13.42 -2.03 -4.10
CA GLY A 87 14.67 -2.71 -4.49
C GLY A 87 15.84 -2.31 -3.61
N GLU A 88 16.93 -1.84 -4.22
CA GLU A 88 18.12 -1.32 -3.53
C GLU A 88 17.87 -0.05 -2.70
N LEU A 89 16.73 0.62 -2.91
CA LEU A 89 16.33 1.81 -2.16
C LEU A 89 15.55 1.48 -0.89
N GLU A 90 15.24 0.21 -0.64
CA GLU A 90 14.57 -0.17 0.61
C GLU A 90 15.39 0.24 1.83
N ASP A 91 14.70 0.63 2.90
CA ASP A 91 15.26 1.08 4.18
C ASP A 91 16.00 2.43 4.10
N ARG A 92 16.08 3.04 2.90
CA ARG A 92 16.65 4.37 2.72
C ARG A 92 15.64 5.46 3.06
N SER A 93 16.14 6.55 3.62
CA SER A 93 15.36 7.75 3.98
C SER A 93 15.94 9.04 3.44
N ASP A 94 17.07 8.97 2.73
CA ASP A 94 17.71 10.13 2.12
C ASP A 94 16.93 10.67 0.92
N ARG A 95 17.03 11.98 0.67
CA ARG A 95 16.26 12.65 -0.38
C ARG A 95 16.55 12.11 -1.78
N GLU A 96 17.79 11.75 -2.06
CA GLU A 96 18.19 11.20 -3.36
C GLU A 96 17.45 9.88 -3.67
N SER A 97 17.36 8.99 -2.69
CA SER A 97 16.62 7.73 -2.81
C SER A 97 15.13 7.97 -3.06
N HIS A 98 14.52 8.93 -2.38
CA HIS A 98 13.12 9.31 -2.61
C HIS A 98 12.91 9.91 -4.01
N GLU A 99 13.78 10.81 -4.44
CA GLU A 99 13.71 11.43 -5.76
C GLU A 99 13.87 10.39 -6.87
N LEU A 100 14.79 9.44 -6.72
CA LEU A 100 14.97 8.33 -7.67
C LEU A 100 13.73 7.43 -7.72
N PHE A 101 13.19 7.02 -6.56
CA PHE A 101 11.99 6.21 -6.51
C PHE A 101 10.80 6.92 -7.16
N MET A 102 10.59 8.20 -6.86
CA MET A 102 9.53 9.01 -7.43
C MET A 102 9.72 9.25 -8.94
N LYS A 103 10.95 9.40 -9.42
CA LYS A 103 11.25 9.51 -10.86
C LYS A 103 10.80 8.25 -11.61
N VAL A 104 11.09 7.07 -11.06
CA VAL A 104 10.62 5.79 -11.64
C VAL A 104 9.08 5.73 -11.60
N TYR A 105 8.47 6.06 -10.46
CA TYR A 105 7.01 6.08 -10.31
C TYR A 105 6.32 7.01 -11.31
N HIS A 106 6.84 8.22 -11.52
CA HIS A 106 6.33 9.17 -12.51
C HIS A 106 6.47 8.65 -13.95
N SER A 107 7.56 7.92 -14.25
CA SER A 107 7.75 7.31 -15.58
C SER A 107 6.65 6.27 -15.88
N TRP A 108 6.24 5.49 -14.87
CA TRP A 108 5.11 4.58 -15.00
C TRP A 108 3.79 5.30 -15.28
N HIS A 109 3.55 6.46 -14.64
CA HIS A 109 2.35 7.27 -14.90
C HIS A 109 2.33 7.87 -16.32
N ALA A 110 3.52 8.16 -16.86
CA ALA A 110 3.71 8.59 -18.24
C ALA A 110 3.59 7.45 -19.28
N GLY A 111 3.37 6.20 -18.83
CA GLY A 111 3.21 5.04 -19.70
C GLY A 111 4.50 4.26 -19.99
N ASP A 112 5.65 4.72 -19.49
CA ASP A 112 6.89 3.98 -19.62
C ASP A 112 7.00 2.92 -18.51
N LEU A 113 6.32 1.79 -18.75
CA LEU A 113 6.32 0.63 -17.88
C LEU A 113 7.60 -0.21 -18.00
N GLY A 114 8.60 0.22 -18.78
CA GLY A 114 9.89 -0.46 -18.94
C GLY A 114 10.91 -0.07 -17.86
N VAL A 115 10.77 1.11 -17.27
CA VAL A 115 11.68 1.61 -16.22
C VAL A 115 11.56 0.79 -14.94
N ARG A 116 12.68 0.58 -14.27
CA ARG A 116 12.78 -0.19 -13.02
C ARG A 116 13.51 0.60 -11.95
N VAL A 117 13.14 0.36 -10.70
CA VAL A 117 13.94 0.75 -9.54
C VAL A 117 15.19 -0.15 -9.51
N PRO A 118 16.39 0.38 -9.18
CA PRO A 118 17.58 -0.46 -9.03
C PRO A 118 17.36 -1.65 -8.09
N GLY A 119 17.93 -2.80 -8.44
CA GLY A 119 17.76 -4.05 -7.69
C GLY A 119 16.45 -4.81 -7.91
N VAL A 120 15.48 -4.28 -8.67
CA VAL A 120 14.22 -4.99 -8.98
C VAL A 120 14.38 -5.86 -10.23
N SER A 121 14.35 -7.19 -10.06
CA SER A 121 14.53 -8.15 -11.16
C SER A 121 13.32 -8.24 -12.10
N PRO A 122 13.53 -8.58 -13.39
CA PRO A 122 12.44 -8.93 -14.31
C PRO A 122 11.66 -10.14 -13.78
N GLY A 123 10.34 -10.00 -13.60
CA GLY A 123 9.47 -11.05 -13.07
C GLY A 123 9.07 -10.88 -11.59
N THR A 124 9.76 -10.02 -10.84
CA THR A 124 9.30 -9.53 -9.53
C THR A 124 8.27 -8.40 -9.76
N THR A 125 7.14 -8.80 -10.34
CA THR A 125 5.87 -8.10 -10.65
C THR A 125 5.79 -6.59 -10.39
N SER A 126 6.59 -5.77 -11.08
CA SER A 126 6.22 -4.37 -11.36
C SER A 126 5.30 -4.25 -12.59
N SER A 127 5.21 -5.29 -13.43
CA SER A 127 4.47 -5.22 -14.71
C SER A 127 2.94 -5.29 -14.57
N SER A 128 2.38 -5.55 -13.39
CA SER A 128 0.93 -5.54 -13.16
C SER A 128 0.47 -4.43 -12.21
N ALA A 129 1.34 -3.49 -11.82
CA ALA A 129 0.95 -2.28 -11.10
C ALA A 129 0.21 -1.29 -12.03
N THR A 130 -0.81 -1.77 -12.75
CA THR A 130 -1.83 -0.90 -13.34
C THR A 130 -2.89 -0.62 -12.27
N CYS A 131 -2.47 -0.04 -11.14
CA CYS A 131 -3.39 0.80 -10.39
C CYS A 131 -3.26 2.19 -11.03
N ARG A 132 -3.97 2.39 -12.14
CA ARG A 132 -4.33 3.75 -12.54
C ARG A 132 -5.30 4.25 -11.47
N CYS A 133 -4.77 4.95 -10.47
CA CYS A 133 -5.57 5.81 -9.62
C CYS A 133 -6.10 6.99 -10.45
#